data_AF-A0A9W6HJE1-F1
#
_entry.id   AF-A0A9W6HJE1-F1
#
_cell.length_a   1.000
_cell.length_b   1.000
_cell.length_c   1.000
_cell.angle_alpha   90.00
_cell.angle_beta   90.00
_cell.angle_gamma   90.00
#
_symmetry.space_group_name_H-M   'P 1'
#
loop_
_entity.id
_entity.type
_entity.pdbx_description
1 polymer ?
#
loop_
_entity_poly.entity_id
_entity_poly.type
_entity_poly.pdbx_seq_one_letter_code
_entity_poly.pdbx_strand_id
1 'polypeptide(L)'
;METAVLILLLVIALALFFDFTNGFHDTANAMATPIATGALKPKVAVLLAAGLNLVGAFLSTEVAKTVSHGIIHEDQLAATALLPLIFAGLIGAITWNMLTWLLGLPSSSSHALFGGLIGATLVGVGAMAIDFGVVLSKIILPALIAPVTAGVIAFTVTKVAYAVTRRYDGKPDGRDGFRWGQIFTSSLVALAHGTNDA
;
A
#
# COMPACT_ATOMS: atom_id res chain seq x y z
N MET A 1 21.77 -24.00 12.87
CA MET A 1 20.39 -23.74 13.35
C MET A 1 20.26 -22.36 13.98
N GLU A 2 21.17 -21.94 14.87
CA GLU A 2 21.07 -20.64 15.57
C GLU A 2 21.04 -19.42 14.63
N THR A 3 21.89 -19.37 13.60
CA THR A 3 21.95 -18.22 12.68
C THR A 3 20.69 -18.07 11.83
N ALA A 4 20.09 -19.18 11.38
CA ALA A 4 18.87 -19.14 10.57
C ALA A 4 17.66 -18.66 11.38
N VAL A 5 17.56 -19.09 12.65
CA VAL A 5 16.53 -18.63 13.58
C VAL A 5 16.72 -17.15 13.89
N LEU A 6 17.96 -16.69 14.09
CA LEU A 6 18.26 -15.27 14.30
C LEU A 6 17.82 -14.42 13.10
N ILE A 7 18.18 -14.83 11.87
CA ILE A 7 17.79 -14.11 10.65
C ILE A 7 16.26 -14.10 10.50
N LEU A 8 15.59 -15.22 10.78
CA LEU A 8 14.12 -15.28 10.74
C LEU A 8 13.49 -14.28 11.72
N LEU A 9 13.96 -14.21 12.96
CA LEU A 9 13.44 -13.25 13.94
C LEU A 9 13.68 -11.80 13.49
N LEU A 10 14.84 -11.51 12.89
CA LEU A 10 15.14 -10.20 12.35
C LEU A 10 14.26 -9.85 11.14
N VAL A 11 13.99 -10.82 10.25
CA VAL A 11 13.07 -10.64 9.11
C VAL A 11 11.66 -10.35 9.61
N ILE A 12 11.16 -11.09 10.61
CA ILE A 12 9.84 -10.83 11.21
C ILE A 12 9.80 -9.42 11.82
N ALA A 13 10.83 -9.04 12.58
CA ALA A 13 10.91 -7.70 13.17
C ALA A 13 10.93 -6.60 12.10
N LEU A 14 11.68 -6.78 11.01
CA LEU A 14 11.71 -5.84 9.89
C LEU A 14 10.40 -5.82 9.11
N ALA A 15 9.73 -6.95 8.90
CA ALA A 15 8.43 -7.00 8.22
C ALA A 15 7.39 -6.21 9.03
N LEU A 16 7.30 -6.44 10.35
CA LEU A 16 6.42 -5.66 11.22
C LEU A 16 6.77 -4.17 11.23
N PHE A 17 8.06 -3.82 11.18
CA PHE A 17 8.48 -2.43 11.07
C PHE A 17 8.12 -1.82 9.72
N PHE A 18 8.30 -2.57 8.63
CA PHE A 18 7.88 -2.15 7.29
C PHE A 18 6.38 -1.90 7.26
N ASP A 19 5.55 -2.82 7.77
CA ASP A 19 4.09 -2.67 7.84
C ASP A 19 3.68 -1.42 8.65
N PHE A 20 4.36 -1.18 9.76
CA PHE A 20 4.16 0.05 10.55
C PHE A 20 4.47 1.31 9.73
N THR A 21 5.61 1.33 9.02
CA THR A 21 5.95 2.48 8.16
C THR A 21 4.97 2.61 7.00
N ASN A 22 4.52 1.50 6.42
CA ASN A 22 3.55 1.47 5.33
C ASN A 22 2.23 2.13 5.75
N GLY A 23 1.66 1.67 6.87
CA GLY A 23 0.41 2.24 7.40
C GLY A 23 0.52 3.74 7.69
N PHE A 24 1.69 4.21 8.11
CA PHE A 24 1.93 5.64 8.31
C PHE A 24 1.93 6.46 7.00
N HIS A 25 2.57 5.96 5.94
CA HIS A 25 2.54 6.59 4.63
C HIS A 25 1.13 6.64 4.04
N ASP A 26 0.39 5.54 4.14
CA ASP A 26 -0.88 5.39 3.42
C ASP A 26 -2.11 5.84 4.19
N THR A 27 -2.01 6.02 5.52
CA THR A 27 -3.07 6.72 6.28
C THR A 27 -3.30 8.12 5.73
N ALA A 28 -2.26 8.80 5.23
CA ALA A 28 -2.42 10.10 4.57
C ALA A 28 -3.28 9.97 3.30
N ASN A 29 -3.06 8.93 2.50
CA ASN A 29 -3.80 8.71 1.25
C ASN A 29 -5.29 8.42 1.49
N ALA A 30 -5.62 7.66 2.54
CA ALA A 30 -7.01 7.33 2.86
C ALA A 30 -7.76 8.43 3.62
N MET A 31 -7.08 9.16 4.52
CA MET A 31 -7.73 10.06 5.49
C MET A 31 -7.49 11.56 5.27
N ALA A 32 -6.69 11.96 4.28
CA ALA A 32 -6.45 13.38 3.99
C ALA A 32 -7.75 14.17 3.75
N THR A 33 -8.69 13.62 2.99
CA THR A 33 -9.96 14.28 2.64
C THR A 33 -10.82 14.63 3.85
N PRO A 34 -11.23 13.69 4.73
CA PRO A 34 -12.04 13.99 5.90
C PRO A 34 -11.32 14.84 6.96
N ILE A 35 -9.98 14.83 6.97
CA ILE A 35 -9.20 15.72 7.85
C ILE A 35 -9.21 17.15 7.30
N ALA A 36 -8.92 17.32 6.00
CA ALA A 36 -8.82 18.64 5.36
C ALA A 36 -10.15 19.41 5.36
N THR A 37 -11.28 18.71 5.25
CA THR A 37 -12.62 19.31 5.31
C THR A 37 -13.12 19.56 6.74
N GLY A 38 -12.39 19.11 7.77
CA GLY A 38 -12.82 19.17 9.17
C GLY A 38 -13.93 18.17 9.52
N ALA A 39 -14.20 17.18 8.67
CA ALA A 39 -15.19 16.13 8.94
C ALA A 39 -14.77 15.25 10.14
N LEU A 40 -13.47 14.94 10.23
CA LEU A 40 -12.84 14.21 11.34
C LEU A 40 -11.65 14.99 11.92
N LYS A 41 -11.45 14.85 13.22
CA LYS A 41 -10.21 15.30 13.87
C LYS A 41 -9.06 14.35 13.46
N PRO A 42 -7.82 14.83 13.26
CA PRO A 42 -6.70 14.00 12.82
C PRO A 42 -6.51 12.72 13.64
N LYS A 43 -6.54 12.82 14.98
CA LYS A 43 -6.41 11.66 15.87
C LYS A 43 -7.48 10.59 15.65
N VAL A 44 -8.73 11.00 15.40
CA VAL A 44 -9.85 10.08 15.18
C VAL A 44 -9.72 9.40 13.81
N ALA A 45 -9.34 10.16 12.79
CA ALA A 45 -9.14 9.63 11.45
C ALA A 45 -8.02 8.57 11.41
N VAL A 46 -6.90 8.83 12.10
CA VAL A 46 -5.79 7.86 12.21
C VAL A 46 -6.23 6.59 12.95
N LEU A 47 -6.94 6.71 14.08
CA LEU A 47 -7.43 5.54 14.82
C LEU A 47 -8.44 4.71 14.02
N LEU A 48 -9.32 5.38 13.28
CA LEU A 48 -10.28 4.74 12.39
C LEU A 48 -9.56 4.00 11.24
N ALA A 49 -8.58 4.64 10.61
CA ALA A 49 -7.77 4.02 9.57
C ALA A 49 -7.01 2.81 10.10
N ALA A 50 -6.37 2.92 11.27
CA ALA A 50 -5.66 1.80 11.89
C ALA A 50 -6.58 0.60 12.17
N GLY A 51 -7.78 0.85 12.73
CA GLY A 51 -8.76 -0.20 12.98
C GLY A 51 -9.27 -0.87 11.71
N LEU A 52 -9.56 -0.08 10.67
CA LEU A 52 -10.04 -0.62 9.39
C LEU A 52 -8.96 -1.34 8.60
N ASN A 53 -7.71 -0.88 8.65
CA ASN A 53 -6.58 -1.59 8.06
C ASN A 53 -6.38 -2.95 8.73
N LEU A 54 -6.45 -2.99 10.05
CA LEU A 54 -6.37 -4.24 10.79
C LEU A 54 -7.50 -5.21 10.41
N VAL A 55 -8.75 -4.71 10.31
CA VAL A 55 -9.88 -5.52 9.84
C VAL A 55 -9.65 -6.01 8.40
N GLY A 56 -9.19 -5.13 7.51
CA GLY A 56 -8.89 -5.47 6.11
C GLY A 56 -7.86 -6.59 5.99
N ALA A 57 -6.80 -6.54 6.81
CA ALA A 57 -5.77 -7.58 6.85
C ALA A 57 -6.36 -8.97 7.16
N PHE A 58 -7.29 -9.05 8.12
CA PHE A 58 -7.95 -10.31 8.48
C PHE A 58 -8.97 -10.80 7.42
N LEU A 59 -9.53 -9.90 6.61
CA LEU A 59 -10.45 -10.26 5.54
C LEU A 59 -9.73 -10.82 4.30
N SER A 60 -8.42 -10.56 4.16
CA SER A 60 -7.66 -10.78 2.93
C SER A 60 -6.60 -11.90 3.03
N THR A 61 -6.92 -12.97 3.75
CA THR A 61 -6.02 -14.14 3.86
C THR A 61 -5.73 -14.84 2.53
N GLU A 62 -6.52 -14.56 1.48
CA GLU A 62 -6.34 -15.09 0.11
C GLU A 62 -5.41 -14.22 -0.78
N VAL A 63 -5.30 -12.90 -0.55
CA VAL A 63 -4.43 -12.01 -1.34
C VAL A 63 -2.96 -12.21 -0.98
N ALA A 64 -2.66 -12.41 0.31
CA ALA A 64 -1.31 -12.69 0.79
C ALA A 64 -0.65 -13.90 0.08
N LYS A 65 -1.45 -14.89 -0.34
CA LYS A 65 -0.98 -16.08 -1.08
C LYS A 65 -0.63 -15.79 -2.55
N THR A 66 -1.16 -14.73 -3.14
CA THR A 66 -1.03 -14.44 -4.58
C THR A 66 -0.01 -13.35 -4.90
N VAL A 67 0.32 -12.45 -3.95
CA VAL A 67 1.20 -11.29 -4.20
C VAL A 67 2.69 -11.64 -4.15
N SER A 68 3.10 -12.68 -3.41
CA SER A 68 4.52 -13.04 -3.24
C SER A 68 5.03 -14.09 -4.22
N HIS A 69 4.14 -14.84 -4.89
CA HIS A 69 4.56 -15.93 -5.77
C HIS A 69 4.93 -15.44 -7.18
N GLY A 70 6.15 -15.76 -7.59
CA GLY A 70 6.57 -15.74 -8.99
C GLY A 70 7.43 -14.55 -9.45
N ILE A 71 7.79 -13.61 -8.57
CA ILE A 71 8.75 -12.54 -8.95
C ILE A 71 10.18 -13.10 -9.00
N ILE A 72 10.49 -14.02 -8.09
CA ILE A 72 11.79 -14.69 -7.98
C ILE A 72 11.58 -16.17 -8.26
N HIS A 73 12.47 -16.76 -9.07
CA HIS A 73 12.50 -18.20 -9.32
C HIS A 73 13.04 -18.92 -8.07
N GLU A 74 12.15 -19.23 -7.12
CA GLU A 74 12.47 -19.89 -5.85
C GLU A 74 13.14 -21.27 -6.06
N ASP A 75 12.84 -21.94 -7.16
CA ASP A 75 13.44 -23.21 -7.58
C ASP A 75 14.93 -23.11 -7.92
N GLN A 76 15.40 -21.90 -8.27
CA GLN A 76 16.80 -21.62 -8.56
C GLN A 76 17.57 -21.13 -7.32
N LEU A 77 16.89 -20.89 -6.19
CA LEU A 77 17.50 -20.46 -4.95
C LEU A 77 17.84 -21.66 -4.06
N ALA A 78 19.03 -21.65 -3.48
CA ALA A 78 19.29 -22.46 -2.31
C ALA A 78 18.33 -22.02 -1.18
N ALA A 79 17.69 -22.97 -0.50
CA ALA A 79 16.76 -22.68 0.60
C ALA A 79 17.37 -21.79 1.71
N THR A 80 18.71 -21.78 1.83
CA THR A 80 19.47 -20.95 2.77
C THR A 80 19.65 -19.50 2.32
N ALA A 81 19.45 -19.19 1.04
CA ALA A 81 19.66 -17.85 0.46
C ALA A 81 18.40 -16.98 0.50
N LEU A 82 17.20 -17.56 0.62
CA LEU A 82 15.94 -16.83 0.57
C LEU A 82 15.76 -15.85 1.74
N LEU A 83 16.01 -16.29 2.99
CA LEU A 83 15.87 -15.42 4.16
C LEU A 83 16.80 -14.20 4.15
N PRO A 84 18.12 -14.36 3.87
CA PRO A 84 19.02 -13.20 3.69
C PRO A 84 18.56 -12.24 2.59
N LEU A 85 17.95 -12.75 1.52
CA LEU A 85 17.47 -11.94 0.41
C LEU A 85 16.27 -11.08 0.81
N ILE A 86 15.29 -11.68 1.48
CA ILE A 86 14.13 -10.97 2.03
C ILE A 86 14.59 -9.93 3.04
N PHE A 87 15.53 -10.30 3.91
CA PHE A 87 16.13 -9.39 4.88
C PHE A 87 16.75 -8.15 4.21
N ALA A 88 17.60 -8.35 3.20
CA ALA A 88 18.21 -7.25 2.45
C ALA A 88 17.18 -6.40 1.70
N GLY A 89 16.18 -7.06 1.09
CA GLY A 89 15.10 -6.38 0.37
C GLY A 89 14.25 -5.50 1.29
N LEU A 90 13.89 -6.00 2.48
CA LEU A 90 13.15 -5.23 3.49
C LEU A 90 13.95 -4.02 3.97
N ILE A 91 15.26 -4.16 4.23
CA ILE A 91 16.12 -3.03 4.60
C ILE A 91 16.09 -1.96 3.50
N GLY A 92 16.24 -2.36 2.23
CA GLY A 92 16.18 -1.43 1.10
C GLY A 92 14.83 -0.70 1.02
N ALA A 93 13.73 -1.43 1.15
CA ALA A 93 12.38 -0.89 1.12
C ALA A 93 12.11 0.09 2.27
N ILE A 94 12.47 -0.28 3.50
CA ILE A 94 12.34 0.55 4.70
C ILE A 94 13.18 1.82 4.56
N THR A 95 14.43 1.69 4.10
CA THR A 95 15.33 2.84 3.90
C THR A 95 14.73 3.83 2.91
N TRP A 96 14.16 3.32 1.81
CA TRP A 96 13.48 4.16 0.82
C TRP A 96 12.21 4.82 1.37
N ASN A 97 11.38 4.10 2.12
CA ASN A 97 10.20 4.65 2.78
C ASN A 97 10.58 5.78 3.75
N MET A 98 11.57 5.56 4.62
CA MET A 98 12.03 6.59 5.56
C MET A 98 12.65 7.80 4.87
N LEU A 99 13.39 7.60 3.78
CA LEU A 99 13.95 8.68 2.99
C LEU A 99 12.84 9.53 2.34
N THR A 100 11.90 8.88 1.66
CA THR A 100 10.79 9.59 0.99
C THR A 100 9.88 10.29 2.00
N TRP A 101 9.66 9.67 3.15
CA TRP A 101 8.97 10.32 4.26
C TRP A 101 9.69 11.57 4.76
N LEU A 102 10.99 11.48 5.03
CA LEU A 102 11.80 12.60 5.51
C LEU A 102 11.74 13.80 4.54
N LEU A 103 11.64 13.50 3.24
CA LEU A 103 11.51 14.51 2.18
C LEU A 103 10.06 14.95 1.90
N GLY A 104 9.06 14.37 2.59
CA GLY A 104 7.65 14.65 2.38
C GLY A 104 7.11 14.22 1.01
N LEU A 105 7.75 13.25 0.36
CA LEU A 105 7.37 12.77 -0.96
C LEU A 105 6.32 11.65 -0.84
N PRO A 106 5.20 11.70 -1.59
CA PRO A 106 4.30 10.56 -1.70
C PRO A 106 5.00 9.44 -2.46
N SER A 107 5.15 8.28 -1.81
CA SER A 107 5.82 7.10 -2.37
C SER A 107 4.98 5.86 -2.09
N SER A 108 5.02 4.89 -3.00
CA SER A 108 4.36 3.58 -2.82
C SER A 108 5.29 2.62 -2.09
N SER A 109 4.88 2.16 -0.91
CA SER A 109 5.62 1.16 -0.13
C SER A 109 5.71 -0.17 -0.84
N SER A 110 4.65 -0.61 -1.53
CA SER A 110 4.65 -1.87 -2.28
C SER A 110 5.71 -1.85 -3.39
N HIS A 111 5.88 -0.72 -4.09
CA HIS A 111 6.96 -0.57 -5.08
C HIS A 111 8.35 -0.48 -4.43
N ALA A 112 8.46 0.11 -3.25
CA ALA A 112 9.70 0.09 -2.47
C ALA A 112 10.09 -1.35 -2.09
N LEU A 113 9.12 -2.17 -1.68
CA LEU A 113 9.32 -3.59 -1.37
C LEU A 113 9.75 -4.40 -2.59
N PHE A 114 9.04 -4.25 -3.71
CA PHE A 114 9.42 -4.91 -4.96
C PHE A 114 10.81 -4.48 -5.43
N GLY A 115 11.11 -3.17 -5.41
CA GLY A 115 12.43 -2.65 -5.77
C GLY A 115 13.55 -3.17 -4.86
N GLY A 116 13.29 -3.23 -3.55
CA GLY A 116 14.22 -3.81 -2.57
C GLY A 116 14.50 -5.29 -2.84
N LEU A 117 13.47 -6.10 -3.05
CA LEU A 117 13.58 -7.54 -3.36
C LEU A 117 14.28 -7.79 -4.70
N ILE A 118 13.89 -7.07 -5.75
CA ILE A 118 14.51 -7.16 -7.09
C ILE A 118 15.99 -6.78 -7.00
N GLY A 119 16.33 -5.68 -6.31
CA GLY A 119 17.71 -5.24 -6.12
C GLY A 119 18.56 -6.25 -5.33
N ALA A 120 18.01 -6.78 -4.24
CA ALA A 120 18.67 -7.83 -3.45
C ALA A 120 18.92 -9.08 -4.30
N THR A 121 17.94 -9.51 -5.10
CA THR A 121 18.04 -10.67 -6.01
C THR A 121 19.08 -10.44 -7.08
N LEU A 122 19.08 -9.26 -7.70
CA LEU A 122 20.01 -8.91 -8.77
C LEU A 122 21.47 -8.98 -8.30
N VAL A 123 21.75 -8.53 -7.08
CA VAL A 123 23.11 -8.53 -6.50
C VAL A 123 23.48 -9.89 -5.89
N GLY A 124 22.53 -10.51 -5.18
CA GLY A 124 22.80 -11.71 -4.39
C GLY A 124 22.78 -13.02 -5.18
N VAL A 125 22.01 -13.08 -6.27
CA VAL A 125 21.83 -14.30 -7.09
C VAL A 125 22.13 -14.03 -8.55
N GLY A 126 21.66 -12.90 -9.08
CA GLY A 126 21.83 -12.49 -10.47
C GLY A 126 20.51 -12.29 -11.20
N ALA A 127 20.59 -11.66 -12.38
CA ALA A 127 19.41 -11.27 -13.16
C ALA A 127 18.54 -12.46 -13.63
N MET A 128 19.13 -13.64 -13.81
CA MET A 128 18.41 -14.84 -14.29
C MET A 128 17.41 -15.39 -13.27
N ALA A 129 17.55 -15.05 -11.99
CA ALA A 129 16.64 -15.47 -10.94
C ALA A 129 15.37 -14.60 -10.85
N ILE A 130 15.26 -13.56 -11.68
CA ILE A 130 14.15 -12.60 -11.70
C ILE A 130 13.27 -12.88 -12.93
N ASP A 131 11.97 -13.09 -12.71
CA ASP A 131 11.01 -13.21 -13.79
C ASP A 131 10.59 -11.81 -14.27
N PHE A 132 11.28 -11.28 -15.27
CA PHE A 132 10.96 -9.98 -15.84
C PHE A 132 9.58 -9.93 -16.52
N GLY A 133 9.02 -11.07 -16.95
CA GLY A 133 7.66 -11.15 -17.48
C GLY A 133 6.61 -10.94 -16.39
N VAL A 134 6.83 -11.54 -15.22
CA VAL A 134 5.99 -11.31 -14.03
C VAL A 134 6.16 -9.87 -13.52
N VAL A 135 7.39 -9.35 -13.43
CA VAL A 135 7.63 -7.95 -13.05
C VAL A 135 6.87 -6.99 -13.97
N LEU A 136 6.95 -7.20 -15.29
CA LEU A 136 6.24 -6.35 -16.25
C LEU A 136 4.72 -6.46 -16.08
N SER A 137 4.17 -7.67 -16.00
CA SER A 137 2.73 -7.91 -16.02
C SER A 137 2.03 -7.63 -14.69
N LYS A 138 2.71 -7.84 -13.55
CA LYS A 138 2.13 -7.70 -12.20
C LYS A 138 2.52 -6.41 -11.50
N ILE A 139 3.62 -5.77 -11.89
CA ILE A 139 4.12 -4.55 -11.22
C ILE A 139 4.02 -3.37 -12.16
N ILE A 140 4.76 -3.38 -13.28
CA ILE A 140 4.90 -2.21 -14.15
C ILE A 140 3.58 -1.85 -14.85
N LEU A 141 2.91 -2.83 -15.47
CA LEU A 141 1.66 -2.58 -16.19
C LEU A 141 0.54 -2.07 -15.25
N PRO A 142 0.25 -2.73 -14.10
CA PRO A 142 -0.72 -2.20 -13.14
C PRO A 142 -0.35 -0.81 -12.62
N ALA A 143 0.94 -0.54 -12.35
CA ALA A 143 1.38 0.78 -11.88
C ALA A 143 1.10 1.91 -12.88
N LEU A 144 1.16 1.63 -14.19
CA LEU A 144 0.85 2.59 -15.24
C LEU A 144 -0.66 2.71 -15.50
N ILE A 145 -1.38 1.59 -15.47
CA ILE A 145 -2.81 1.52 -15.80
C ILE A 145 -3.68 2.03 -14.65
N ALA A 146 -3.29 1.79 -13.40
CA ALA A 146 -4.08 2.13 -12.23
C ALA A 146 -4.36 3.63 -12.08
N PRO A 147 -3.37 4.55 -12.23
CA PRO A 147 -3.64 5.99 -12.17
C PRO A 147 -4.60 6.47 -13.25
N VAL A 148 -4.48 5.96 -14.48
CA VAL A 148 -5.39 6.31 -15.58
C VAL A 148 -6.80 5.84 -15.28
N THR A 149 -6.94 4.59 -14.84
CA THR A 149 -8.24 3.99 -14.49
C THR A 149 -8.88 4.72 -13.33
N ALA A 150 -8.12 5.00 -12.27
CA ALA A 150 -8.57 5.78 -11.11
C ALA A 150 -9.00 7.20 -11.53
N GLY A 151 -8.25 7.86 -12.42
CA GLY A 151 -8.58 9.19 -12.94
C GLY A 151 -9.89 9.21 -13.73
N VAL A 152 -10.12 8.23 -14.62
CA VAL A 152 -11.35 8.10 -15.40
C VAL A 152 -12.56 7.84 -14.49
N ILE A 153 -12.41 6.94 -13.51
CA ILE A 153 -13.47 6.63 -12.54
C ILE A 153 -13.76 7.86 -11.69
N ALA A 154 -12.74 8.51 -11.13
CA ALA A 154 -12.89 9.72 -10.32
C ALA A 154 -13.62 10.82 -11.10
N PHE A 155 -13.18 11.13 -12.33
CA PHE A 155 -13.83 12.12 -13.18
C PHE A 155 -15.31 11.80 -13.41
N THR A 156 -15.61 10.55 -13.76
CA THR A 156 -16.98 10.11 -14.06
C THR A 156 -17.88 10.18 -12.83
N VAL A 157 -17.43 9.63 -11.71
CA VAL A 157 -18.18 9.63 -10.43
C VAL A 157 -18.38 11.04 -9.92
N THR A 158 -17.35 11.89 -9.98
CA THR A 158 -17.47 13.31 -9.60
C THR A 158 -18.47 14.03 -10.49
N LYS A 159 -18.41 13.85 -11.82
CA LYS A 159 -19.36 14.46 -12.76
C LYS A 159 -20.81 14.05 -12.46
N VAL A 160 -21.05 12.76 -12.18
CA VAL A 160 -22.37 12.26 -11.78
C VAL A 160 -22.81 12.86 -10.45
N ALA A 161 -21.93 12.89 -9.44
CA ALA A 161 -22.23 13.47 -8.14
C ALA A 161 -22.63 14.94 -8.24
N TYR A 162 -21.93 15.74 -9.04
CA TYR A 162 -22.31 17.13 -9.32
C TYR A 162 -23.63 17.23 -10.08
N ALA A 163 -23.88 16.36 -11.05
CA ALA A 163 -25.13 16.39 -11.81
C ALA A 163 -26.36 16.09 -10.92
N VAL A 164 -26.25 15.14 -10.00
CA VAL A 164 -27.32 14.73 -9.08
C VAL A 164 -27.53 15.76 -7.96
N THR A 165 -26.45 16.37 -7.46
CA THR A 165 -26.53 17.30 -6.32
C THR A 165 -26.65 18.76 -6.72
N ARG A 166 -26.62 19.08 -8.02
CA ARG A 166 -26.81 20.44 -8.55
C ARG A 166 -28.20 20.96 -8.17
N ARG A 167 -28.20 22.02 -7.36
CA ARG A 167 -29.39 22.75 -6.93
C ARG A 167 -29.41 24.13 -7.61
N TYR A 168 -30.58 24.54 -8.09
CA TYR A 168 -30.79 25.82 -8.78
C TYR A 168 -31.53 26.86 -7.94
N ASP A 169 -31.85 26.52 -6.69
CA ASP A 169 -32.79 27.25 -5.84
C ASP A 169 -32.12 28.19 -4.82
N GLY A 170 -30.81 28.44 -4.95
CA GLY A 170 -30.08 29.45 -4.15
C GLY A 170 -30.02 29.19 -2.64
N LYS A 171 -30.48 28.02 -2.17
CA LYS A 171 -30.42 27.61 -0.76
C LYS A 171 -28.98 27.26 -0.36
N PRO A 172 -28.61 27.41 0.93
CA PRO A 172 -27.31 26.99 1.43
C PRO A 172 -27.02 25.54 1.01
N ASP A 173 -25.83 25.31 0.48
CA ASP A 173 -25.38 23.98 0.08
C ASP A 173 -25.55 23.03 1.26
N GLY A 174 -26.45 22.05 1.18
CA GLY A 174 -26.68 21.03 2.20
C GLY A 174 -25.51 20.05 2.29
N ARG A 175 -24.32 20.56 2.62
CA ARG A 175 -23.02 19.85 2.65
C ARG A 175 -22.89 18.89 3.83
N ASP A 176 -23.83 18.93 4.78
CA ASP A 176 -23.81 18.06 5.96
C ASP A 176 -23.91 16.57 5.58
N GLY A 177 -24.65 16.22 4.53
CA GLY A 177 -24.71 14.84 4.02
C GLY A 177 -23.39 14.37 3.41
N PHE A 178 -22.69 15.26 2.71
CA PHE A 178 -21.36 14.98 2.14
C PHE A 178 -20.29 14.80 3.20
N ARG A 179 -20.45 15.41 4.38
CA ARG A 179 -19.57 15.19 5.53
C ARG A 179 -19.61 13.74 6.01
N TRP A 180 -20.78 13.12 6.06
CA TRP A 180 -20.89 11.69 6.40
C TRP A 180 -20.46 10.79 5.24
N GLY A 181 -20.80 11.16 4.00
CA GLY A 181 -20.38 10.41 2.80
C GLY A 181 -18.86 10.33 2.63
N GLN A 182 -18.12 11.41 2.90
CA GLN A 182 -16.66 11.38 2.82
C GLN A 182 -16.02 10.54 3.93
N ILE A 183 -16.59 10.53 5.14
CA ILE A 183 -16.11 9.68 6.24
C ILE A 183 -16.29 8.21 5.86
N PHE A 184 -17.46 7.85 5.36
CA PHE A 184 -17.76 6.49 4.90
C PHE A 184 -16.84 6.04 3.76
N THR A 185 -16.71 6.84 2.70
CA THR A 185 -15.86 6.50 1.56
C THR A 185 -14.37 6.41 1.94
N SER A 186 -13.87 7.32 2.78
CA SER A 186 -12.49 7.24 3.31
C SER A 186 -12.26 6.01 4.18
N SER A 187 -13.30 5.57 4.90
CA SER A 187 -13.28 4.32 5.66
C SER A 187 -13.20 3.11 4.74
N LEU A 188 -13.96 3.10 3.64
CA LEU A 188 -13.85 2.05 2.63
C LEU A 188 -12.47 2.01 1.96
N VAL A 189 -11.86 3.18 1.70
CA VAL A 189 -10.48 3.25 1.16
C VAL A 189 -9.48 2.68 2.15
N ALA A 190 -9.58 3.01 3.45
CA ALA A 190 -8.70 2.43 4.48
C ALA A 190 -8.89 0.92 4.64
N LEU A 191 -10.13 0.43 4.55
CA LEU A 191 -10.41 -1.00 4.57
C LEU A 191 -9.83 -1.70 3.34
N ALA A 192 -10.03 -1.14 2.14
CA ALA A 192 -9.51 -1.68 0.89
C ALA A 192 -7.98 -1.69 0.84
N HIS A 193 -7.34 -0.65 1.40
CA HIS A 193 -5.89 -0.62 1.57
C HIS A 193 -5.42 -1.76 2.46
N GLY A 194 -6.05 -1.96 3.63
CA GLY A 194 -5.72 -3.08 4.51
C GLY A 194 -5.94 -4.46 3.88
N THR A 195 -6.85 -4.61 2.91
CA THR A 195 -7.00 -5.87 2.17
C THR A 195 -5.95 -6.10 1.09
N ASN A 196 -5.31 -5.04 0.59
CA ASN A 196 -4.39 -5.13 -0.55
C ASN A 196 -2.92 -5.12 -0.13
N ASP A 197 -2.61 -4.44 0.99
CA ASP A 197 -1.25 -4.10 1.39
C ASP A 197 -0.79 -4.79 2.69
N ALA A 198 -1.63 -5.64 3.29
CA ALA A 198 -1.34 -6.42 4.50
C ALA A 198 -1.08 -7.90 4.23
#